data_AF-A0A6D0KAM7-F1
#
_entry.id   AF-A0A6D0KAM7-F1
#
_cell.length_a   1.000
_cell.length_b   1.000
_cell.length_c   1.000
_cell.angle_alpha   90.00
_cell.angle_beta   90.00
_cell.angle_gamma   90.00
#
_symmetry.space_group_name_H-M   'P 1'
#
loop_
_entity.id
_entity.type
_entity.pdbx_description
1 polymer ?
#
loop_
_entity_poly.entity_id
_entity_poly.type
_entity_poly.pdbx_seq_one_letter_code
_entity_poly.pdbx_strand_id
1 'polypeptide(L)' 'MFIRAYLRASTEDQFADRAKEMLEQFVQERGHKIASYYREN' A
#
# COMPACT_ATOMS: atom_id res chain seq x y z
N MET A 1 5.51 -3.19 -15.41
CA MET A 1 6.34 -2.99 -14.20
C MET A 1 5.73 -3.79 -13.06
N PHE A 2 6.54 -4.50 -12.28
CA PHE A 2 6.05 -5.20 -11.07
C PHE A 2 6.20 -4.26 -9.86
N ILE A 3 5.08 -3.78 -9.33
CA ILE A 3 5.07 -2.91 -8.14
C ILE A 3 4.66 -3.74 -6.93
N ARG A 4 5.44 -3.66 -5.85
CA ARG A 4 5.11 -4.25 -4.54
C ARG A 4 4.95 -3.09 -3.56
N ALA A 5 3.87 -3.09 -2.78
CA ALA A 5 3.59 -2.06 -1.80
C ALA A 5 3.91 -2.55 -0.39
N TYR A 6 4.52 -1.68 0.42
CA TYR A 6 4.80 -1.93 1.84
C TYR A 6 4.00 -0.94 2.69
N LEU A 7 3.25 -1.46 3.65
CA LEU A 7 2.35 -0.72 4.53
C LEU A 7 2.86 -0.88 5.96
N ARG A 8 3.10 0.22 6.66
CA ARG A 8 3.60 0.19 8.03
C ARG A 8 2.79 1.09 8.94
N ALA A 9 2.47 0.57 10.12
CA ALA A 9 2.04 1.37 11.26
C ALA A 9 3.15 1.37 12.32
N SER A 10 3.26 2.46 13.10
CA SER A 10 4.27 2.63 14.14
C SER A 10 3.83 2.09 15.51
N THR A 11 2.54 1.80 15.67
CA THR A 11 1.97 1.20 16.88
C THR A 11 0.90 0.17 16.48
N GLU A 12 0.64 -0.80 17.34
CA GLU A 12 -0.40 -1.83 17.09
C GLU A 12 -1.80 -1.21 16.98
N ASP A 13 -2.03 -0.09 17.66
CA ASP A 13 -3.28 0.68 17.58
C ASP A 13 -3.47 1.41 16.24
N GLN A 14 -2.41 1.52 15.42
CA GLN A 14 -2.50 2.16 14.11
C GLN A 14 -2.89 1.14 13.02
N PHE A 15 -3.74 1.61 12.12
CA PHE A 15 -4.14 0.81 10.97
C PHE A 15 -3.09 0.93 9.85
N ALA A 16 -2.22 -0.07 9.70
CA ALA A 16 -1.20 -0.12 8.63
C ALA A 16 -1.80 0.06 7.23
N ASP A 17 -3.03 -0.39 7.04
CA ASP A 17 -3.75 -0.35 5.76
C ASP A 17 -4.31 1.04 5.38
N ARG A 18 -4.17 2.05 6.25
CA ARG A 18 -4.73 3.40 6.02
C ARG A 18 -4.33 4.05 4.71
N ALA A 19 -3.16 3.70 4.17
CA ALA A 19 -2.63 4.26 2.92
C ALA A 19 -2.90 3.39 1.69
N LYS A 20 -3.55 2.23 1.85
CA LYS A 20 -3.72 1.25 0.77
C LYS A 20 -4.52 1.82 -0.40
N GLU A 21 -5.68 2.42 -0.13
CA GLU A 21 -6.56 2.96 -1.18
C GLU A 21 -5.90 4.11 -1.94
N MET A 22 -5.21 5.00 -1.23
CA MET A 22 -4.45 6.10 -1.84
C MET A 22 -3.34 5.57 -2.77
N LEU A 23 -2.64 4.51 -2.37
CA LEU A 23 -1.63 3.87 -3.22
C LEU A 23 -2.26 3.19 -4.44
N GLU A 24 -3.42 2.57 -4.30
CA GLU A 24 -4.17 1.98 -5.41
C GLU A 24 -4.59 3.03 -6.44
N GLN A 25 -5.14 4.17 -5.99
CA GLN A 25 -5.49 5.28 -6.87
C GLN A 25 -4.25 5.84 -7.59
N PHE A 26 -3.16 6.08 -6.87
CA PHE A 26 -1.93 6.61 -7.45
C PHE A 26 -1.34 5.73 -8.57
N VAL A 27 -1.36 4.40 -8.40
CA VAL A 27 -0.87 3.50 -9.46
C VAL A 27 -1.85 3.39 -10.61
N GLN A 28 -3.16 3.43 -10.35
CA GLN A 28 -4.19 3.36 -11.38
C GLN A 28 -4.14 4.58 -12.31
N GLU A 29 -3.99 5.78 -11.76
CA GLU A 29 -3.81 7.03 -12.54
C GLU A 29 -2.61 6.97 -13.49
N ARG A 30 -1.61 6.12 -13.17
CA ARG A 30 -0.39 5.93 -13.95
C ARG A 30 -0.42 4.68 -14.85
N GLY A 31 -1.58 4.02 -14.96
CA GLY A 31 -1.72 2.79 -15.76
C GLY A 31 -0.95 1.60 -15.20
N HIS A 32 -0.75 1.56 -13.88
CA HIS A 32 -0.03 0.51 -13.17
C HIS A 32 -0.92 -0.24 -12.19
N LYS A 33 -0.44 -1.41 -11.74
CA LYS A 33 -1.10 -2.25 -10.73
C LYS A 33 -0.08 -2.70 -9.69
N ILE A 34 -0.51 -2.80 -8.44
CA ILE A 34 0.27 -3.41 -7.36
C ILE A 34 0.07 -4.93 -7.42
N ALA A 35 1.17 -5.67 -7.44
CA ALA A 35 1.17 -7.13 -7.52
C ALA A 35 1.07 -7.81 -6.14
N SER A 36 1.51 -7.13 -5.07
CA SER A 36 1.45 -7.66 -3.71
C SER A 36 1.57 -6.54 -2.68
N TYR A 37 0.96 -6.74 -1.51
CA TYR A 37 1.08 -5.89 -0.34
C TYR A 37 1.80 -6.64 0.78
N TYR A 38 2.69 -5.94 1.47
CA TYR A 38 3.39 -6.41 2.66
C TYR A 38 3.07 -5.44 3.79
N ARG A 39 2.91 -5.95 5.02
CA ARG A 39 2.46 -5.17 6.17
C ARG A 39 3.42 -5.36 7.35
N GLU A 40 3.65 -4.31 8.12
CA GLU A 40 4.41 -4.32 9.37
C GLU A 40 3.74 -3.43 10.43
N ASN A 41 3.69 -3.94 11.66
CA ASN A 41 3.27 -3.26 12.89
C ASN A 41 4.35 -3.47 13.95
#